data_AF-A0A964QK60-F1
#
_entry.id   AF-A0A964QK60-F1
#
_cell.length_a   1.000
_cell.length_b   1.000
_cell.length_c   1.000
_cell.angle_alpha   90.00
_cell.angle_beta   90.00
_cell.angle_gamma   90.00
#
_symmetry.space_group_name_H-M   'P 1'
#
loop_
_entity.id
_entity.type
_entity.pdbx_description
1 polymer ?
#
loop_
_entity_poly.entity_id
_entity_poly.type
_entity_poly.pdbx_seq_one_letter_code
_entity_poly.pdbx_strand_id
1 'polypeptide(L)' 'MVGYTEIEASLKKMLELIRTKAAGPELLAQVERLDQLSQNLGPETPPMLRHYMEKRGYPKALEFLAGLDERKKPNC' A
#
# COMPACT_ATOMS: atom_id res chain seq x y z
N MET A 1 -15.61 0.41 -7.63
CA MET A 1 -14.85 -0.53 -6.78
C MET A 1 -13.38 -0.30 -7.11
N VAL A 2 -12.63 0.26 -6.16
CA VAL A 2 -11.17 0.41 -6.32
C VAL A 2 -10.57 -0.99 -6.17
N GLY A 3 -9.80 -1.42 -7.15
CA GLY A 3 -9.13 -2.72 -7.09
C GLY A 3 -7.90 -2.65 -6.19
N TYR A 4 -7.61 -3.72 -5.44
CA TYR A 4 -6.36 -3.86 -4.67
C TYR A 4 -5.10 -3.63 -5.52
N THR A 5 -5.19 -3.88 -6.82
CA THR A 5 -4.17 -3.63 -7.84
C THR A 5 -3.80 -2.15 -7.98
N GLU A 6 -4.73 -1.21 -7.79
CA GLU A 6 -4.45 0.23 -7.88
C GLU A 6 -3.60 0.69 -6.69
N ILE A 7 -3.91 0.21 -5.50
CA ILE A 7 -3.14 0.50 -4.28
C ILE A 7 -1.74 -0.11 -4.38
N GLU A 8 -1.65 -1.36 -4.86
CA GLU A 8 -0.37 -2.02 -5.10
C GLU A 8 0.51 -1.22 -6.06
N ALA A 9 -0.05 -0.76 -7.18
CA ALA A 9 0.67 0.03 -8.17
C ALA A 9 1.14 1.38 -7.59
N SER A 10 0.29 2.07 -6.83
CA SER A 10 0.66 3.32 -6.16
C SER A 10 1.76 3.12 -5.12
N LEU A 11 1.70 2.05 -4.31
CA LEU A 11 2.74 1.69 -3.35
C LEU A 11 4.09 1.40 -4.02
N LYS A 12 4.10 0.61 -5.10
CA LYS A 12 5.31 0.35 -5.90
C LYS A 12 5.92 1.65 -6.41
N LYS A 13 5.10 2.50 -7.02
CA LYS A 13 5.56 3.76 -7.60
C LYS A 13 6.13 4.71 -6.54
N MET A 14 5.50 4.80 -5.38
CA MET A 14 6.01 5.57 -4.24
C MET A 14 7.38 5.04 -3.77
N LEU A 15 7.53 3.72 -3.61
CA LEU A 15 8.80 3.12 -3.19
C LEU A 15 9.91 3.33 -4.22
N GLU A 16 9.59 3.27 -5.51
CA GLU A 16 10.55 3.58 -6.57
C GLU A 16 10.99 5.05 -6.56
N LEU A 17 10.08 5.99 -6.31
CA LEU A 17 10.40 7.41 -6.15
C LEU A 17 11.35 7.64 -4.94
N ILE A 18 11.11 6.95 -3.83
CA ILE A 18 12.00 6.99 -2.66
C ILE A 18 13.37 6.39 -3.02
N ARG A 19 13.39 5.23 -3.70
CA ARG A 19 14.61 4.53 -4.10
C ARG A 19 15.47 5.38 -5.04
N THR A 20 14.85 6.08 -5.98
CA THR A 20 15.53 6.99 -6.92
C THR A 20 15.92 8.32 -6.29
N LYS A 21 15.66 8.52 -4.99
CA LYS A 21 15.80 9.80 -4.27
C LYS A 21 15.05 10.96 -4.95
N ALA A 22 14.03 10.64 -5.74
CA ALA A 22 13.07 11.60 -6.26
C ALA A 22 12.07 11.97 -5.15
N ALA A 23 12.59 12.49 -4.04
CA ALA A 23 11.79 13.02 -2.93
C ALA A 23 11.34 14.44 -3.31
N GLY A 24 10.43 14.50 -4.26
CA GLY A 24 9.87 15.75 -4.80
C GLY A 24 8.35 15.82 -4.65
N PRO A 25 7.70 16.79 -5.31
CA PRO A 25 6.25 16.93 -5.32
C PRO A 25 5.52 15.67 -5.83
N GLU A 26 6.16 14.86 -6.66
CA GLU A 26 5.61 13.58 -7.14
C GLU A 26 5.43 12.55 -6.02
N LEU A 27 6.32 12.55 -5.02
CA LEU A 27 6.20 11.66 -3.87
C LEU A 27 5.00 12.04 -3.02
N LEU A 28 4.82 13.34 -2.76
CA LEU A 28 3.67 13.87 -2.03
C LEU A 28 2.36 13.57 -2.76
N ALA A 29 2.31 13.82 -4.08
CA ALA A 29 1.15 13.49 -4.90
C ALA A 29 0.83 12.00 -4.87
N GLN A 30 1.84 11.12 -4.81
CA GLN A 30 1.58 9.69 -4.63
C GLN A 30 1.08 9.34 -3.24
N VAL A 31 1.60 9.95 -2.19
CA VAL A 31 1.11 9.73 -0.82
C VAL A 31 -0.35 10.14 -0.70
N GLU A 32 -0.74 11.30 -1.22
CA GLU A 32 -2.13 11.76 -1.20
C GLU A 32 -3.05 10.82 -2.00
N ARG A 33 -2.61 10.37 -3.18
CA ARG A 33 -3.35 9.38 -3.96
C ARG A 33 -3.55 8.09 -3.18
N LEU A 34 -2.52 7.62 -2.49
CA LEU A 34 -2.55 6.41 -1.68
C LEU A 34 -3.51 6.54 -0.50
N ASP A 35 -3.52 7.70 0.15
CA ASP A 35 -4.45 8.01 1.25
C ASP A 35 -5.90 8.01 0.74
N GLN A 36 -6.18 8.66 -0.39
CA GLN A 36 -7.50 8.62 -1.01
C GLN A 36 -7.94 7.19 -1.40
N LEU A 37 -7.03 6.39 -1.97
CA LEU A 37 -7.32 5.00 -2.30
C LEU A 37 -7.58 4.19 -1.02
N SER A 38 -6.82 4.44 0.04
CA SER A 38 -6.95 3.80 1.36
C SER A 38 -8.23 4.22 2.10
N GLN A 39 -8.76 5.42 1.87
CA GLN A 39 -10.06 5.84 2.37
C GLN A 39 -11.22 5.23 1.57
N ASN A 40 -11.01 4.95 0.29
CA ASN A 40 -11.97 4.27 -0.59
C ASN A 40 -11.94 2.74 -0.48
N LEU A 41 -10.99 2.20 0.28
CA LEU A 41 -10.95 0.80 0.67
C LEU A 41 -12.23 0.47 1.47
N GLY A 42 -13.12 -0.30 0.84
CA GLY A 42 -14.40 -0.68 1.42
C GLY A 42 -14.26 -1.62 2.62
N PRO A 43 -15.39 -2.04 3.22
CA PRO A 43 -15.41 -2.95 4.38
C PRO A 43 -14.77 -4.32 4.10
N GLU A 44 -14.54 -4.67 2.83
CA GLU A 44 -13.83 -5.88 2.40
C GLU A 44 -12.32 -5.84 2.68
N THR A 45 -11.81 -4.70 3.17
CA THR A 45 -10.40 -4.47 3.38
C THR A 45 -9.88 -5.20 4.62
N PRO A 46 -8.80 -5.98 4.49
CA PRO A 46 -8.20 -6.67 5.63
C PRO A 46 -7.72 -5.69 6.71
N PRO A 47 -7.98 -5.96 8.00
CA PRO A 47 -7.54 -5.10 9.09
C PRO A 47 -6.00 -4.95 9.17
N MET A 48 -5.25 -5.96 8.69
CA MET A 48 -3.79 -5.88 8.56
C MET A 48 -3.36 -4.79 7.57
N LEU A 49 -4.05 -4.65 6.43
CA LEU A 49 -3.71 -3.65 5.43
C LEU A 49 -3.94 -2.23 5.98
N ARG A 50 -5.05 -2.00 6.67
CA ARG A 50 -5.31 -0.74 7.39
C ARG A 50 -4.23 -0.45 8.42
N HIS A 51 -3.82 -1.45 9.20
CA HIS A 51 -2.74 -1.30 10.18
C HIS A 51 -1.42 -0.88 9.52
N TYR A 52 -1.06 -1.48 8.39
CA TYR A 52 0.15 -1.10 7.67
C TYR A 52 0.07 0.33 7.12
N MET A 53 -1.09 0.76 6.63
CA MET A 53 -1.31 2.14 6.18
C MET A 53 -1.15 3.15 7.34
N GLU A 54 -1.74 2.89 8.51
CA GLU A 54 -1.63 3.76 9.69
C GLU A 54 -0.19 3.88 10.20
N LYS A 55 0.56 2.76 10.21
CA LYS A 55 1.96 2.72 10.64
C LYS A 55 2.93 3.30 9.61
N ARG A 56 2.44 3.80 8.46
CA ARG A 56 3.27 4.15 7.28
C ARG A 56 4.17 3.01 6.82
N GLY A 57 3.72 1.78 7.06
CA GLY A 57 4.35 0.54 6.65
C GLY A 57 4.07 0.19 5.19
N TYR A 58 4.22 1.16 4.28
CA TYR A 58 4.01 1.00 2.83
C TYR A 58 4.67 -0.25 2.22
N PRO A 59 5.94 -0.60 2.53
CA PRO A 59 6.53 -1.84 2.01
C PRO A 59 5.80 -3.10 2.49
N LYS A 60 5.36 -3.16 3.76
CA LYS A 60 4.60 -4.30 4.28
C LYS A 60 3.20 -4.39 3.69
N ALA A 61 2.55 -3.24 3.48
CA ALA A 61 1.26 -3.18 2.78
C ALA A 61 1.40 -3.75 1.36
N LEU A 62 2.51 -3.43 0.68
CA LEU A 62 2.78 -3.96 -0.64
C LEU A 62 3.03 -5.47 -0.62
N GLU A 63 3.80 -5.98 0.33
CA GLU A 63 4.03 -7.42 0.49
C GLU A 63 2.72 -8.17 0.77
N PHE A 64 1.85 -7.59 1.60
CA PHE A 64 0.52 -8.13 1.88
C PHE A 64 -0.35 -8.20 0.61
N LEU A 65 -0.38 -7.12 -0.17
CA LEU A 65 -1.16 -7.05 -1.42
C LEU A 65 -0.61 -7.94 -2.53
N ALA A 66 0.72 -8.11 -2.60
CA ALA A 66 1.38 -8.95 -3.59
C ALA A 66 1.21 -10.46 -3.34
N GLY A 67 0.42 -10.86 -2.34
CA GLY A 67 0.25 -12.27 -1.96
C GLY A 67 1.52 -12.89 -1.35
N LEU A 68 2.53 -12.09 -1.00
CA LEU A 68 3.70 -12.58 -0.25
C LEU A 68 3.30 -12.97 1.18
N ASP A 69 2.23 -12.36 1.70
CA ASP A 69 1.67 -12.69 3.03
C ASP A 69 0.72 -13.92 2.98
N GLU A 70 0.26 -14.38 1.80
CA GLU A 70 -0.42 -15.68 1.69
C GLU A 70 0.52 -16.86 1.98
N ARG A 71 1.85 -16.66 1.89
CA ARG A 71 2.85 -17.62 2.40
C ARG A 71 3.04 -17.56 3.92
N LYS A 72 2.45 -16.57 4.59
CA LYS A 72 2.30 -16.50 6.04
C LYS A 72 0.83 -16.73 6.42
N LYS A 73 0.25 -17.86 6.00
CA LYS A 73 -0.68 -18.52 6.92
C LYS A 73 0.13 -18.80 8.19
N PRO A 74 -0.15 -18.18 9.36
CA PRO A 74 0.23 -18.87 10.58
C PRO A 74 -0.51 -20.20 10.49
N ASN A 75 0.26 -21.28 10.44
CA ASN A 75 -0.25 -22.60 10.72
C ASN A 75 -0.94 -22.49 12.10
N CYS A 76 -2.27 -22.41 12.10
CA CYS A 76 -3.12 -22.49 13.27
C CYS A 76 -4.22 -23.48 12.96
#